data_AF-A0A917XBW9-F1
#
_entry.id   AF-A0A917XBW9-F1
#
_cell.length_a   1.000
_cell.length_b   1.000
_cell.length_c   1.000
_cell.angle_alpha   90.00
_cell.angle_beta   90.00
_cell.angle_gamma   90.00
#
_symmetry.space_group_name_H-M   'P 1'
#
loop_
_entity.id
_entity.type
_entity.pdbx_description
1 polymer ?
#
loop_
_entity_poly.entity_id
_entity_poly.type
_entity_poly.pdbx_seq_one_letter_code
_entity_poly.pdbx_strand_id
1 'polypeptide(L)'
;MPGGERRPTREANLRIGAAMAEVEGLYTALLRAGTADRRRRLQAELGRAARRLAALADTPDRPPPRAAGVRRSRRGRRRALAEHGAAWIVARYGRTGD
;
A
#
# COMPACT_ATOMS: atom_id res chain seq x y z
N MET A 1 -20.98 26.98 -5.79
CA MET A 1 -20.98 25.50 -5.79
C MET A 1 -19.61 24.99 -6.24
N PRO A 2 -18.83 24.22 -5.46
CA PRO A 2 -17.68 23.49 -5.99
C PRO A 2 -17.84 21.97 -5.79
N GLY A 3 -18.03 21.23 -6.89
CA GLY A 3 -18.35 19.80 -6.89
C GLY A 3 -17.45 18.91 -7.77
N GLY A 4 -16.26 19.38 -8.18
CA GLY A 4 -15.45 18.70 -9.20
C GLY A 4 -14.35 17.75 -8.72
N GLU A 5 -13.70 18.02 -7.57
CA GLU A 5 -12.40 17.40 -7.24
C GLU A 5 -12.46 16.04 -6.52
N ARG A 6 -13.64 15.53 -6.12
CA ARG A 6 -13.73 14.28 -5.33
C ARG A 6 -13.73 12.99 -6.15
N ARG A 7 -14.08 13.06 -7.44
CA ARG A 7 -14.18 11.88 -8.33
C ARG A 7 -12.81 11.28 -8.71
N PRO A 8 -11.78 12.07 -9.06
CA PRO A 8 -10.46 11.54 -9.43
C PRO A 8 -9.82 10.69 -8.32
N THR A 9 -9.88 11.18 -7.07
CA THR A 9 -9.31 10.50 -5.90
C THR A 9 -10.01 9.18 -5.58
N ARG A 10 -11.34 9.07 -5.78
CA ARG A 10 -12.07 7.82 -5.54
C ARG A 10 -11.65 6.75 -6.54
N GLU A 11 -11.57 7.12 -7.82
CA GLU A 11 -11.14 6.20 -8.86
C GLU A 11 -9.69 5.73 -8.66
N ALA A 12 -8.77 6.65 -8.32
CA ALA A 12 -7.39 6.31 -7.97
C ALA A 12 -7.32 5.35 -6.77
N ASN A 13 -8.09 5.62 -5.70
CA ASN A 13 -8.15 4.73 -4.54
C ASN A 13 -8.72 3.35 -4.88
N LEU A 14 -9.72 3.26 -5.76
CA LEU A 14 -10.26 1.98 -6.21
C LEU A 14 -9.24 1.19 -7.04
N ARG A 15 -8.46 1.87 -7.89
CA ARG A 15 -7.37 1.24 -8.66
C ARG A 15 -6.28 0.71 -7.74
N ILE A 16 -5.88 1.47 -6.72
CA ILE A 16 -4.93 1.02 -5.69
C ILE A 16 -5.50 -0.19 -4.92
N GLY A 17 -6.77 -0.13 -4.51
CA GLY A 17 -7.44 -1.23 -3.80
C GLY A 17 -7.52 -2.50 -4.64
N ALA A 18 -7.85 -2.39 -5.93
CA ALA A 18 -7.86 -3.52 -6.86
C ALA A 18 -6.46 -4.12 -7.03
N ALA A 19 -5.42 -3.28 -7.19
CA ALA A 19 -4.04 -3.75 -7.30
C ALA A 19 -3.54 -4.44 -6.01
N MET A 20 -3.95 -3.94 -4.83
CA MET A 20 -3.68 -4.60 -3.55
C MET A 20 -4.34 -5.98 -3.47
N ALA A 21 -5.63 -6.09 -3.85
CA ALA A 21 -6.35 -7.36 -3.85
C ALA A 21 -5.71 -8.39 -4.82
N GLU A 22 -5.20 -7.95 -5.98
CA GLU A 22 -4.45 -8.79 -6.91
C GLU A 22 -3.17 -9.36 -6.27
N VAL A 23 -2.40 -8.52 -5.57
CA VAL A 23 -1.19 -8.95 -4.83
C VAL A 23 -1.53 -9.96 -3.73
N GLU A 24 -2.57 -9.70 -2.94
CA GLU A 24 -3.03 -10.60 -1.87
C GLU A 24 -3.50 -11.96 -2.43
N GLY A 25 -4.23 -11.95 -3.54
CA GLY A 25 -4.68 -13.16 -4.22
C GLY A 25 -3.52 -13.99 -4.75
N LEU A 26 -2.53 -13.35 -5.39
CA LEU A 26 -1.33 -14.02 -5.89
C LEU A 26 -0.46 -14.58 -4.77
N TYR A 27 -0.31 -13.83 -3.67
CA TYR A 27 0.42 -14.30 -2.50
C TYR A 27 -0.28 -15.51 -1.85
N THR A 28 -1.61 -15.47 -1.72
CA THR A 28 -2.39 -16.60 -1.20
C THR A 28 -2.28 -17.83 -2.10
N ALA A 29 -2.34 -17.64 -3.42
CA ALA A 29 -2.14 -18.71 -4.40
C ALA A 29 -0.72 -19.29 -4.32
N LEU A 30 0.28 -18.45 -4.09
CA LEU A 30 1.68 -18.86 -3.90
C LEU A 30 1.84 -19.75 -2.66
N LEU A 31 1.22 -19.39 -1.53
CA LEU A 31 1.23 -20.20 -0.30
C LEU A 31 0.59 -21.58 -0.50
N ARG A 32 -0.36 -21.71 -1.43
CA ARG A 32 -1.05 -22.97 -1.76
C ARG A 32 -0.42 -23.72 -2.94
N ALA A 33 0.69 -23.23 -3.49
CA ALA A 33 1.29 -23.82 -4.69
C ALA A 33 2.01 -25.15 -4.38
N GLY A 34 1.44 -26.25 -4.84
CA GLY A 34 1.97 -27.61 -4.63
C GLY A 34 3.19 -27.99 -5.48
N THR A 35 3.49 -27.26 -6.56
CA THR A 35 4.63 -27.58 -7.45
C THR A 35 5.61 -26.42 -7.57
N ALA A 36 6.88 -26.73 -7.77
CA ALA A 36 7.95 -25.74 -7.93
C ALA A 36 7.73 -24.84 -9.16
N ASP A 37 7.25 -25.40 -10.27
CA ASP A 37 7.00 -24.63 -11.49
C ASP A 37 5.83 -23.66 -11.32
N ARG A 38 4.74 -24.11 -10.67
CA ARG A 38 3.62 -23.22 -10.34
C ARG A 38 4.05 -22.12 -9.39
N ARG A 39 4.89 -22.44 -8.40
CA ARG A 39 5.46 -21.47 -7.46
C ARG A 39 6.30 -20.41 -8.17
N ARG A 40 7.19 -20.81 -9.09
CA ARG A 40 8.01 -19.89 -9.89
C ARG A 40 7.17 -18.95 -10.74
N ARG A 41 6.14 -19.47 -11.41
CA ARG A 41 5.20 -18.65 -12.19
C ARG A 41 4.47 -17.64 -11.30
N LEU A 42 3.95 -18.08 -10.15
CA LEU A 42 3.24 -17.20 -9.21
C LEU A 42 4.16 -16.12 -8.61
N GLN A 43 5.44 -16.41 -8.35
CA GLN A 43 6.41 -15.39 -7.93
C GLN A 43 6.65 -14.33 -9.02
N ALA A 44 6.75 -14.74 -10.28
CA ALA A 44 6.90 -13.81 -11.40
C ALA A 44 5.66 -12.90 -11.57
N GLU A 45 4.45 -13.48 -11.43
CA GLU A 45 3.21 -12.70 -11.43
C GLU A 45 3.13 -11.74 -10.23
N LEU A 46 3.47 -12.22 -9.02
CA LEU A 46 3.48 -11.40 -7.82
C LEU A 46 4.42 -10.20 -7.97
N GLY A 47 5.62 -10.42 -8.55
CA GLY A 47 6.56 -9.32 -8.84
C GLY A 47 6.02 -8.32 -9.87
N ARG A 48 5.27 -8.78 -10.89
CA ARG A 48 4.60 -7.89 -11.85
C ARG A 48 3.48 -7.07 -11.19
N ALA A 49 2.63 -7.71 -10.38
CA ALA A 49 1.57 -7.05 -9.65
C ALA A 49 2.11 -6.01 -8.65
N ALA A 50 3.16 -6.36 -7.90
CA ALA A 50 3.82 -5.44 -6.97
C ALA A 50 4.40 -4.20 -7.66
N ARG A 51 5.03 -4.36 -8.83
CA ARG A 51 5.51 -3.22 -9.64
C ARG A 51 4.36 -2.33 -10.12
N ARG A 52 3.25 -2.91 -10.54
CA ARG A 52 2.05 -2.16 -10.96
C ARG A 52 1.45 -1.38 -9.80
N LEU A 53 1.33 -2.01 -8.62
CA LEU A 53 0.88 -1.35 -7.40
C LEU A 53 1.80 -0.18 -7.02
N ALA A 54 3.13 -0.39 -7.08
CA ALA A 54 4.10 0.67 -6.80
C ALA A 54 3.93 1.85 -7.76
N ALA A 55 3.75 1.61 -9.06
CA ALA A 55 3.49 2.66 -10.04
C ALA A 55 2.19 3.43 -9.74
N LEU A 56 1.12 2.75 -9.32
CA LEU A 56 -0.14 3.39 -8.92
C LEU A 56 -0.01 4.20 -7.62
N ALA A 57 0.78 3.72 -6.66
CA ALA A 57 1.04 4.41 -5.40
C ALA A 57 1.96 5.63 -5.57
N ASP A 58 2.81 5.63 -6.59
CA ASP A 58 3.72 6.73 -6.92
C ASP A 58 3.05 7.86 -7.71
N THR A 59 1.85 7.62 -8.27
CA THR A 59 1.07 8.67 -8.95
C THR A 59 0.67 9.78 -7.96
N PRO A 60 1.13 11.04 -8.16
CA PRO A 60 0.92 12.11 -7.21
C PRO A 60 -0.44 12.79 -7.42
N ASP A 61 -1.56 12.07 -7.26
CA ASP A 61 -2.91 12.65 -7.43
C ASP A 61 -3.64 12.91 -6.10
N ARG A 62 -2.89 13.42 -5.11
CA ARG A 62 -3.45 13.80 -3.81
C ARG A 62 -3.30 15.30 -3.57
N PRO A 63 -4.39 16.10 -3.55
CA PRO A 63 -4.34 17.39 -2.89
C PRO A 63 -3.89 17.16 -1.43
N PRO A 64 -2.96 17.98 -0.91
CA PRO A 64 -2.30 17.72 0.35
C PRO A 64 -3.37 17.53 1.41
N PRO A 65 -3.25 16.51 2.27
CA PRO A 65 -4.41 16.20 3.05
C PRO A 65 -4.61 17.39 4.04
N ARG A 66 -5.84 17.82 4.35
CA ARG A 66 -6.05 18.73 5.49
C ARG A 66 -5.85 17.84 6.69
N ALA A 67 -4.69 17.89 7.32
CA ALA A 67 -4.65 17.26 8.63
C ALA A 67 -5.60 18.14 9.49
N ALA A 68 -6.06 17.80 10.69
CA ALA A 68 -7.18 18.50 11.31
C ALA A 68 -6.80 19.50 12.44
N GLY A 69 -7.72 20.34 12.91
CA GLY A 69 -7.58 20.83 14.30
C GLY A 69 -7.47 19.65 15.26
N VAL A 70 -7.84 18.45 14.78
CA VAL A 70 -7.24 17.13 14.99
C VAL A 70 -5.90 16.97 14.18
N ARG A 71 -4.84 17.70 14.59
CA ARG A 71 -3.48 17.99 13.95
C ARG A 71 -3.41 18.41 12.46
N ARG A 72 -3.20 19.71 12.08
CA ARG A 72 -3.64 20.34 10.78
C ARG A 72 -2.67 20.29 9.58
N SER A 73 -1.41 19.94 9.84
CA SER A 73 -0.32 19.99 8.86
C SER A 73 0.03 18.65 8.19
N ARG A 74 0.42 18.70 6.91
CA ARG A 74 0.95 17.55 6.14
C ARG A 74 2.17 16.90 6.81
N ARG A 75 3.04 17.71 7.43
CA ARG A 75 4.22 17.24 8.18
C ARG A 75 3.81 16.42 9.42
N GLY A 76 2.77 16.84 10.14
CA GLY A 76 2.27 16.11 11.30
C GLY A 76 1.76 14.71 10.96
N ARG A 77 1.05 14.57 9.83
CA ARG A 77 0.62 13.23 9.38
C ARG A 77 1.73 12.35 8.85
N ARG A 78 2.70 12.91 8.11
CA ARG A 78 3.85 12.13 7.66
C ARG A 78 4.62 11.58 8.86
N ARG A 79 4.78 12.41 9.90
CA ARG A 79 5.42 12.01 11.15
C ARG A 79 4.63 10.92 11.88
N ALA A 80 3.32 11.09 12.05
CA ALA A 80 2.48 10.08 12.70
C ALA A 80 2.47 8.72 11.96
N LEU A 81 2.44 8.72 10.62
CA LEU A 81 2.50 7.49 9.84
C LEU A 81 3.88 6.82 9.91
N ALA A 82 4.96 7.61 9.90
CA ALA A 82 6.31 7.08 10.05
C ALA A 82 6.55 6.50 11.45
N GLU A 83 6.06 7.18 12.50
CA GLU A 83 6.13 6.71 13.89
C GLU A 83 5.33 5.41 14.07
N HIS A 84 4.14 5.33 13.46
CA HIS A 84 3.33 4.12 13.51
C HIS A 84 3.98 2.95 12.75
N GLY A 85 4.56 3.20 11.57
CA GLY A 85 5.30 2.20 10.81
C GLY A 85 6.55 1.71 11.53
N ALA A 86 7.33 2.62 12.14
CA ALA A 86 8.50 2.28 12.93
C ALA A 86 8.13 1.44 14.16
N ALA A 87 7.06 1.80 14.87
CA ALA A 87 6.55 1.02 15.99
C ALA A 87 6.14 -0.40 15.58
N TRP A 88 5.49 -0.55 14.44
CA TRP A 88 5.11 -1.86 13.91
C TRP A 88 6.33 -2.73 13.54
N ILE A 89 7.35 -2.14 12.91
CA ILE A 89 8.59 -2.85 12.54
C ILE A 89 9.36 -3.29 13.79
N VAL A 90 9.52 -2.40 14.78
CA VAL A 90 10.19 -2.71 16.05
C VAL A 90 9.42 -3.77 16.83
N ALA A 91 8.09 -3.69 16.90
CA ALA A 91 7.28 -4.72 17.55
C ALA A 91 7.41 -6.10 16.88
N ARG A 92 7.65 -6.12 15.56
CA ARG A 92 7.72 -7.35 14.77
C ARG A 92 9.13 -7.95 14.67
N TYR A 93 10.17 -7.12 14.68
CA TYR A 93 11.56 -7.54 14.41
C TYR A 93 12.56 -7.12 15.50
N GLY A 94 12.14 -6.34 16.49
CA GLY A 94 12.99 -5.86 17.59
C GLY A 94 13.25 -6.88 18.70
N ARG A 95 12.86 -8.15 18.53
CA ARG A 95 13.15 -9.24 19.47
C ARG A 95 14.19 -10.24 18.95
N THR A 96 15.09 -9.76 18.09
CA THR A 96 16.33 -10.45 17.73
C THR A 96 17.47 -9.51 18.07
N GLY A 97 17.89 -9.55 19.33
CA GLY A 97 18.96 -8.69 19.87
C GLY A 97 19.07 -8.68 21.39
N ASP A 98 18.97 -9.84 22.04
CA ASP A 98 19.86 -10.36 23.11
C ASP A 98 19.47 -11.82 23.38
#